data_AF-A0A7Y8Y7R4-F1
#
_entry.id   AF-A0A7Y8Y7R4-F1
#
_cell.length_a   1.000
_cell.length_b   1.000
_cell.length_c   1.000
_cell.angle_alpha   90.00
_cell.angle_beta   90.00
_cell.angle_gamma   90.00
#
_symmetry.space_group_name_H-M   'P 1'
#
loop_
_entity.id
_entity.type
_entity.pdbx_description
1 polymer ?
#
loop_
_entity_poly.entity_id
_entity_poly.type
_entity_poly.pdbx_seq_one_letter_code
_entity_poly.pdbx_strand_id
1 'polypeptide(L)'
;MKKIIFALLATGLCMSVANAQNNTENTISKDKDSTALQFEKRNKDYALKDLEAEKERIEKHEKFKLKQALNRINEKLEKKEITAEEAQKLKEDAAKEAALNIDNKLAIVENQKQLLERGSRWTFDYDGGKTLELGLGNSYDDNGSTLFGIGYENRSKKVQFDKRTYTDVVVAGGISNALSGERSLKESPYKIWKSGFAELGFTFRTRLLKDSNFWRLAYGASLQVHAFTLSGNRYVTVDGDQTNFETFPEHLKYQKLRITNLVFPAYLEFGNSKKLEYYDRVRYSTVNDWKFGIGGYAGMNLWQNQTLRYREDGRKIEDVQRRSFNASNFVYGVGAYVGFGPTAIYVKYDLNPLFKHGPQKENVISVALRIDL
;
A
#
# COMPACT_ATOMS: atom_id res chain seq x y z
N MET A 1 -52.36 46.80 32.53
CA MET A 1 -51.98 45.61 33.32
C MET A 1 -51.89 44.40 32.40
N LYS A 2 -50.86 43.57 32.62
CA LYS A 2 -50.52 42.28 32.02
C LYS A 2 -49.99 42.26 30.56
N LYS A 3 -48.76 41.75 30.51
CA LYS A 3 -47.91 41.36 29.39
C LYS A 3 -48.53 40.21 28.59
N ILE A 4 -48.13 40.07 27.32
CA ILE A 4 -47.58 38.83 26.75
C ILE A 4 -46.80 39.19 25.47
N ILE A 5 -45.59 38.65 25.41
CA ILE A 5 -44.63 38.66 24.31
C ILE A 5 -44.92 37.43 23.44
N PHE A 6 -44.87 37.53 22.11
CA PHE A 6 -44.12 36.59 21.24
C PHE A 6 -44.20 36.97 19.75
N ALA A 7 -43.01 36.90 19.12
CA ALA A 7 -42.73 36.54 17.72
C ALA A 7 -42.93 37.54 16.55
N LEU A 8 -41.86 37.54 15.74
CA LEU A 8 -41.77 37.62 14.27
C LEU A 8 -41.58 38.99 13.59
N LEU A 9 -40.45 39.03 12.87
CA LEU A 9 -40.20 39.68 11.57
C LEU A 9 -40.32 41.21 11.51
N ALA A 10 -39.19 41.89 11.27
CA ALA A 10 -39.01 42.74 10.09
C ALA A 10 -37.68 43.51 10.11
N THR A 11 -36.96 43.39 9.00
CA THR A 11 -36.28 44.48 8.28
C THR A 11 -35.15 45.28 8.95
N GLY A 12 -33.94 45.03 8.46
CA GLY A 12 -32.91 46.03 8.23
C GLY A 12 -32.40 45.91 6.80
N LEU A 13 -33.26 46.23 5.84
CA LEU A 13 -32.91 46.48 4.44
C LEU A 13 -32.24 47.86 4.34
N CYS A 14 -31.40 48.01 3.31
CA CYS A 14 -30.68 49.19 2.81
C CYS A 14 -29.26 49.35 3.33
N MET A 15 -28.19 49.49 2.53
CA MET A 15 -27.95 49.54 1.08
C MET A 15 -26.41 49.43 0.95
N SER A 16 -25.84 48.78 -0.07
CA SER A 16 -25.45 49.49 -1.28
C SER A 16 -25.30 48.57 -2.49
N VAL A 17 -25.76 49.09 -3.63
CA VAL A 17 -25.86 48.49 -4.97
C VAL A 17 -24.64 48.89 -5.80
N ALA A 18 -24.43 48.15 -6.90
CA ALA A 18 -23.63 48.44 -8.11
C ALA A 18 -22.20 47.84 -8.10
N ASN A 19 -21.71 47.13 -9.13
CA ASN A 19 -22.15 46.99 -10.51
C ASN A 19 -21.51 45.74 -11.20
N ALA A 20 -22.21 45.29 -12.25
CA ALA A 20 -21.69 44.73 -13.50
C ALA A 20 -21.19 43.26 -13.61
N GLN A 21 -21.91 42.55 -14.47
CA GLN A 21 -21.56 41.29 -15.12
C GLN A 21 -20.21 41.35 -15.85
N ASN A 22 -19.48 40.23 -15.82
CA ASN A 22 -18.85 39.70 -17.03
C ASN A 22 -19.03 38.18 -17.04
N ASN A 23 -19.72 37.69 -18.07
CA ASN A 23 -19.82 36.29 -18.44
C ASN A 23 -18.45 35.79 -18.88
N THR A 24 -18.03 34.65 -18.36
CA THR A 24 -17.22 33.71 -19.14
C THR A 24 -17.66 32.31 -18.74
N GLU A 25 -18.25 31.63 -19.71
CA GLU A 25 -18.64 30.24 -19.62
C GLU A 25 -17.44 29.41 -19.15
N ASN A 26 -17.65 28.61 -18.10
CA ASN A 26 -16.86 27.41 -17.89
C ASN A 26 -17.84 26.28 -17.55
N THR A 27 -18.35 25.68 -18.62
CA THR A 27 -19.08 24.41 -18.65
C THR A 27 -18.16 23.31 -18.14
N ILE A 28 -17.98 23.20 -16.82
CA ILE A 28 -17.31 22.06 -16.19
C ILE A 28 -18.39 21.10 -15.67
N SER A 29 -18.71 20.15 -16.55
CA SER A 29 -19.24 18.79 -16.29
C SER A 29 -20.29 18.61 -15.18
N LYS A 30 -21.58 18.64 -15.56
CA LYS A 30 -22.68 17.96 -14.83
C LYS A 30 -22.59 16.42 -14.87
N ASP A 31 -21.58 15.85 -15.52
CA ASP A 31 -21.44 14.40 -15.77
C ASP A 31 -20.65 13.60 -14.70
N LYS A 32 -19.84 14.25 -13.87
CA LYS A 32 -19.09 13.53 -12.81
C LYS A 32 -20.00 13.09 -11.65
N ASP A 33 -20.99 13.91 -11.31
CA ASP A 33 -22.02 13.58 -10.31
C ASP A 33 -22.97 12.48 -10.81
N SER A 34 -23.32 12.48 -12.11
CA SER A 34 -24.22 11.48 -12.68
C SER A 34 -23.61 10.07 -12.65
N THR A 35 -22.32 9.95 -12.94
CA THR A 35 -21.62 8.67 -13.01
C THR A 35 -21.39 8.05 -11.62
N ALA A 36 -21.01 8.87 -10.63
CA ALA A 36 -20.86 8.43 -9.23
C ALA A 36 -22.20 8.01 -8.62
N LEU A 37 -23.26 8.80 -8.84
CA LEU A 37 -24.61 8.49 -8.37
C LEU A 37 -25.17 7.22 -9.06
N GLN A 38 -24.87 7.02 -10.35
CA GLN A 38 -25.22 5.78 -11.07
C GLN A 38 -24.40 4.58 -10.61
N PHE A 39 -23.18 4.76 -10.13
CA PHE A 39 -22.35 3.70 -9.57
C PHE A 39 -22.85 3.27 -8.18
N GLU A 40 -23.19 4.22 -7.31
CA GLU A 40 -23.80 3.93 -6.01
C GLU A 40 -25.16 3.23 -6.14
N LYS A 41 -26.01 3.68 -7.07
CA LYS A 41 -27.28 3.01 -7.37
C LYS A 41 -27.07 1.57 -7.85
N ARG A 42 -26.15 1.36 -8.80
CA ARG A 42 -25.81 0.00 -9.29
C ARG A 42 -25.29 -0.90 -8.18
N ASN A 43 -24.39 -0.42 -7.34
CA ASN A 43 -23.85 -1.21 -6.22
C ASN A 43 -24.93 -1.58 -5.21
N LYS A 44 -25.85 -0.66 -4.92
CA LYS A 44 -27.01 -0.93 -4.07
C LYS A 44 -27.92 -1.99 -4.69
N ASP A 45 -28.20 -1.90 -5.98
CA ASP A 45 -29.03 -2.88 -6.70
C ASP A 45 -28.40 -4.28 -6.73
N TYR A 46 -27.09 -4.38 -6.97
CA TYR A 46 -26.36 -5.65 -6.89
C TYR A 46 -26.41 -6.25 -5.47
N ALA A 47 -26.15 -5.43 -4.45
CA ALA A 47 -26.17 -5.90 -3.07
C ALA A 47 -27.59 -6.34 -2.62
N LEU A 48 -28.65 -5.67 -3.09
CA LEU A 48 -30.03 -6.11 -2.85
C LEU A 48 -30.33 -7.43 -3.55
N LYS A 49 -29.84 -7.61 -4.79
CA LYS A 49 -30.01 -8.86 -5.54
C LYS A 49 -29.28 -10.03 -4.88
N ASP A 50 -28.08 -9.80 -4.36
CA ASP A 50 -27.31 -10.82 -3.64
C ASP A 50 -27.99 -11.23 -2.33
N LEU A 51 -28.53 -10.27 -1.56
CA LEU A 51 -29.28 -10.57 -0.34
C LEU A 51 -30.56 -11.38 -0.65
N GLU A 52 -31.24 -11.09 -1.76
CA GLU A 52 -32.41 -11.88 -2.18
C GLU A 52 -32.03 -13.30 -2.60
N ALA A 53 -30.91 -13.47 -3.32
CA ALA A 53 -30.38 -14.78 -3.66
C ALA A 53 -29.91 -15.57 -2.41
N GLU A 54 -29.43 -14.90 -1.38
CA GLU A 54 -28.99 -15.53 -0.13
C GLU A 54 -30.16 -16.11 0.66
N LYS A 55 -31.36 -15.48 0.64
CA LYS A 55 -32.57 -16.06 1.25
C LYS A 55 -32.89 -17.44 0.70
N GLU A 56 -32.85 -17.59 -0.64
CA GLU A 56 -33.08 -18.89 -1.28
C GLU A 56 -32.00 -19.92 -0.90
N ARG A 57 -30.75 -19.49 -0.75
CA ARG A 57 -29.63 -20.37 -0.37
C ARG A 57 -29.77 -20.87 1.06
N ILE A 58 -30.15 -20.00 2.00
CA ILE A 58 -30.40 -20.35 3.41
C ILE A 58 -31.43 -21.47 3.49
N GLU A 59 -32.57 -21.31 2.81
CA GLU A 59 -33.61 -22.34 2.82
C GLU A 59 -33.13 -23.67 2.25
N LYS A 60 -32.47 -23.65 1.08
CA LYS A 60 -31.94 -24.86 0.44
C LYS A 60 -30.93 -25.57 1.34
N HIS A 61 -30.05 -24.81 2.00
CA HIS A 61 -28.99 -25.34 2.85
C HIS A 61 -29.53 -25.95 4.14
N GLU A 62 -30.43 -25.28 4.83
CA GLU A 62 -31.01 -25.82 6.07
C GLU A 62 -31.95 -27.01 5.80
N LYS A 63 -32.71 -27.00 4.69
CA LYS A 63 -33.49 -28.18 4.23
C LYS A 63 -32.57 -29.37 3.90
N PHE A 64 -31.40 -29.12 3.30
CA PHE A 64 -30.42 -30.16 3.01
C PHE A 64 -29.79 -30.74 4.29
N LYS A 65 -29.45 -29.90 5.27
CA LYS A 65 -28.96 -30.35 6.59
C LYS A 65 -30.00 -31.18 7.32
N LEU A 66 -31.25 -30.73 7.32
CA LEU A 66 -32.36 -31.48 7.92
C LEU A 66 -32.46 -32.88 7.28
N LYS A 67 -32.42 -32.96 5.94
CA LYS A 67 -32.43 -34.26 5.23
C LYS A 67 -31.29 -35.18 5.67
N GLN A 68 -30.07 -34.66 5.85
CA GLN A 68 -28.96 -35.46 6.38
C GLN A 68 -29.20 -35.91 7.83
N ALA A 69 -29.72 -35.03 8.69
CA ALA A 69 -30.02 -35.36 10.07
C ALA A 69 -31.06 -36.49 10.16
N LEU A 70 -32.14 -36.40 9.36
CA LEU A 70 -33.18 -37.43 9.29
C LEU A 70 -32.64 -38.78 8.81
N ASN A 71 -31.76 -38.78 7.80
CA ASN A 71 -31.12 -40.00 7.32
C ASN A 71 -30.25 -40.66 8.39
N ARG A 72 -29.44 -39.88 9.12
CA ARG A 72 -28.62 -40.40 10.23
C ARG A 72 -29.47 -40.99 11.35
N ILE A 73 -30.62 -40.38 11.65
CA ILE A 73 -31.56 -40.91 12.66
C ILE A 73 -32.18 -42.22 12.16
N ASN A 74 -32.56 -42.31 10.88
CA ASN A 74 -33.08 -43.55 10.29
C ASN A 74 -32.04 -44.68 10.31
N GLU A 75 -30.78 -44.40 9.96
CA GLU A 75 -29.69 -45.40 10.01
C GLU A 75 -29.48 -45.95 11.43
N LYS A 76 -29.57 -45.10 12.46
CA LYS A 76 -29.47 -45.52 13.87
C LYS A 76 -30.66 -46.38 14.30
N LEU A 77 -31.85 -46.05 13.81
CA LEU A 77 -33.06 -46.84 14.04
C LEU A 77 -32.97 -48.22 13.37
N GLU A 78 -32.47 -48.29 12.13
CA GLU A 78 -32.25 -49.54 11.39
C GLU A 78 -31.21 -50.45 12.07
N LYS A 79 -30.15 -49.85 12.64
CA LYS A 79 -29.14 -50.56 13.44
C LYS A 79 -29.61 -50.93 14.85
N LYS A 80 -30.85 -50.57 15.22
CA LYS A 80 -31.45 -50.76 16.56
C LYS A 80 -30.64 -50.10 17.69
N GLU A 81 -29.89 -49.04 17.37
CA GLU A 81 -29.13 -48.25 18.36
C GLU A 81 -30.04 -47.31 19.15
N ILE A 82 -31.24 -47.01 18.64
CA ILE A 82 -32.27 -46.18 19.26
C ILE A 82 -33.66 -46.80 19.07
N THR A 83 -34.61 -46.46 19.94
CA THR A 83 -36.01 -46.91 19.82
C THR A 83 -36.81 -46.08 18.81
N ALA A 84 -37.97 -46.59 18.36
CA ALA A 84 -38.84 -45.87 17.44
C ALA A 84 -39.40 -44.56 18.04
N GLU A 85 -39.69 -44.56 19.33
CA GLU A 85 -40.15 -43.38 20.07
C GLU A 85 -39.04 -42.32 20.18
N GLU A 86 -37.81 -42.73 20.48
CA GLU A 86 -36.65 -41.83 20.52
C GLU A 86 -36.31 -41.27 19.13
N ALA A 87 -36.39 -42.10 18.09
CA ALA A 87 -36.17 -41.66 16.71
C ALA A 87 -37.22 -40.62 16.28
N GLN A 88 -38.49 -40.80 16.66
CA GLN A 88 -39.55 -39.84 16.35
C GLN A 88 -39.28 -38.49 17.03
N LYS A 89 -38.93 -38.52 18.32
CA LYS A 89 -38.59 -37.31 19.08
C LYS A 89 -37.39 -36.55 18.47
N LEU A 90 -36.33 -37.27 18.10
CA LEU A 90 -35.14 -36.66 17.48
C LEU A 90 -35.44 -36.03 16.11
N LYS A 91 -36.36 -36.62 15.32
CA LYS A 91 -36.78 -36.04 14.04
C LYS A 91 -37.57 -34.75 14.23
N GLU A 92 -38.46 -34.72 15.22
CA GLU A 92 -39.23 -33.53 15.57
C GLU A 92 -38.32 -32.39 16.07
N ASP A 93 -37.33 -32.71 16.90
CA ASP A 93 -36.38 -31.71 17.40
C ASP A 93 -35.48 -31.17 16.28
N ALA A 94 -34.99 -32.03 15.39
CA ALA A 94 -34.22 -31.60 14.22
C ALA A 94 -35.04 -30.71 13.26
N ALA A 95 -36.33 -31.01 13.09
CA ALA A 95 -37.23 -30.17 12.28
C ALA A 95 -37.49 -28.81 12.91
N LYS A 96 -37.68 -28.75 14.24
CA LYS A 96 -37.82 -27.49 14.99
C LYS A 96 -36.56 -26.64 14.91
N GLU A 97 -35.39 -27.24 15.08
CA GLU A 97 -34.11 -26.56 14.98
C GLU A 97 -33.88 -25.98 13.56
N ALA A 98 -34.16 -26.77 12.52
CA ALA A 98 -34.06 -26.31 11.14
C ALA A 98 -35.01 -25.14 10.85
N ALA A 99 -36.25 -25.19 11.35
CA ALA A 99 -37.22 -24.10 11.22
C ALA A 99 -36.72 -22.81 11.91
N LEU A 100 -36.28 -22.92 13.17
CA LEU A 100 -35.72 -21.79 13.91
C LEU A 100 -34.49 -21.19 13.23
N ASN A 101 -33.61 -22.03 12.68
CA ASN A 101 -32.43 -21.58 11.96
C ASN A 101 -32.77 -20.85 10.66
N ILE A 102 -33.78 -21.31 9.91
CA ILE A 102 -34.27 -20.62 8.71
C ILE A 102 -34.84 -19.26 9.11
N ASP A 103 -35.76 -19.22 10.08
CA ASP A 103 -36.44 -17.99 10.50
C ASP A 103 -35.45 -16.93 11.00
N ASN A 104 -34.52 -17.32 11.89
CA ASN A 104 -33.53 -16.40 12.44
C ASN A 104 -32.58 -15.86 11.36
N LYS A 105 -32.14 -16.71 10.43
CA LYS A 105 -31.24 -16.28 9.34
C LYS A 105 -31.95 -15.38 8.33
N LEU A 106 -33.20 -15.69 7.98
CA LEU A 106 -34.00 -14.83 7.11
C LEU A 106 -34.26 -13.47 7.76
N ALA A 107 -34.53 -13.41 9.07
CA ALA A 107 -34.69 -12.16 9.80
C ALA A 107 -33.43 -11.29 9.77
N ILE A 108 -32.24 -11.89 9.87
CA ILE A 108 -30.96 -11.17 9.75
C ILE A 108 -30.80 -10.58 8.35
N VAL A 109 -31.04 -11.37 7.30
CA VAL A 109 -30.93 -10.92 5.91
C VAL A 109 -31.94 -9.81 5.59
N GLU A 110 -33.16 -9.91 6.11
CA GLU A 110 -34.19 -8.88 5.94
C GLU A 110 -33.81 -7.58 6.63
N ASN A 111 -33.29 -7.64 7.87
CA ASN A 111 -32.81 -6.47 8.57
C ASN A 111 -31.60 -5.82 7.84
N GLN A 112 -30.70 -6.62 7.27
CA GLN A 112 -29.60 -6.13 6.43
C GLN A 112 -30.10 -5.43 5.17
N LYS A 113 -31.14 -5.98 4.52
CA LYS A 113 -31.80 -5.36 3.36
C LYS A 113 -32.39 -3.99 3.71
N GLN A 114 -33.15 -3.90 4.81
CA GLN A 114 -33.75 -2.64 5.26
C GLN A 114 -32.71 -1.56 5.61
N LEU A 115 -31.57 -1.96 6.18
CA LEU A 115 -30.45 -1.03 6.42
C LEU A 115 -29.87 -0.51 5.10
N LEU A 116 -29.63 -1.43 4.15
CA LEU A 116 -29.06 -1.11 2.84
C LEU A 116 -29.99 -0.17 2.05
N GLU A 117 -31.30 -0.37 2.13
CA GLU A 117 -32.32 0.52 1.54
C GLU A 117 -32.22 1.96 2.07
N ARG A 118 -31.86 2.14 3.35
CA ARG A 118 -31.62 3.44 3.99
C ARG A 118 -30.20 3.98 3.77
N GLY A 119 -29.39 3.31 2.95
CA GLY A 119 -28.02 3.70 2.64
C GLY A 119 -27.00 3.35 3.74
N SER A 120 -27.39 2.52 4.72
CA SER A 120 -26.51 2.07 5.80
C SER A 120 -26.15 0.60 5.62
N ARG A 121 -24.91 0.21 5.90
CA ARG A 121 -24.50 -1.19 5.91
C ARG A 121 -23.98 -1.53 7.29
N TRP A 122 -24.50 -2.60 7.87
CA TRP A 122 -24.05 -3.11 9.16
C TRP A 122 -23.82 -4.61 9.05
N THR A 123 -22.65 -5.04 9.49
CA THR A 123 -22.26 -6.44 9.56
C THR A 123 -21.81 -6.71 10.99
N PHE A 124 -22.43 -7.68 11.64
CA PHE A 124 -21.95 -8.19 12.92
C PHE A 124 -20.76 -9.10 12.66
N ASP A 125 -19.59 -8.70 13.13
CA ASP A 125 -18.40 -9.54 13.12
C ASP A 125 -18.20 -10.10 14.54
N TYR A 126 -18.22 -11.42 14.68
CA TYR A 126 -18.01 -12.09 15.97
C TYR A 126 -16.51 -12.21 16.22
N ASP A 127 -16.00 -11.41 17.16
CA ASP A 127 -14.57 -11.21 17.43
C ASP A 127 -13.96 -12.41 18.22
N GLY A 128 -13.87 -13.56 17.57
CA GLY A 128 -13.43 -14.84 18.16
C GLY A 128 -12.17 -15.46 17.55
N GLY A 129 -11.50 -14.78 16.61
CA GLY A 129 -10.42 -15.38 15.82
C GLY A 129 -9.22 -14.47 15.60
N LYS A 130 -8.03 -15.08 15.59
CA LYS A 130 -6.80 -14.46 15.09
C LYS A 130 -6.78 -14.64 13.58
N THR A 131 -6.90 -13.56 12.82
CA THR A 131 -6.82 -13.61 11.36
C THR A 131 -5.44 -13.14 10.90
N LEU A 132 -4.82 -13.92 10.02
CA LEU A 132 -3.64 -13.52 9.27
C LEU A 132 -4.10 -13.22 7.84
N GLU A 133 -4.11 -11.95 7.45
CA GLU A 133 -4.53 -11.54 6.11
C GLU A 133 -3.33 -11.13 5.25
N LEU A 134 -3.35 -11.55 3.98
CA LEU A 134 -2.39 -11.15 2.96
C LEU A 134 -3.15 -10.28 1.95
N GLY A 135 -2.80 -8.99 1.83
CA GLY A 135 -3.51 -8.07 0.93
C GLY A 135 -2.61 -7.02 0.28
N LEU A 136 -3.24 -6.21 -0.59
CA LEU A 136 -2.75 -4.98 -1.24
C LEU A 136 -3.57 -3.68 -0.86
N GLY A 137 -3.23 -2.88 0.18
CA GLY A 137 -3.75 -1.53 0.59
C GLY A 137 -2.97 -0.67 1.65
N ASN A 138 -2.90 0.67 1.56
CA ASN A 138 -2.20 1.52 2.55
C ASN A 138 -3.07 1.85 3.79
N SER A 139 -2.59 1.56 4.99
CA SER A 139 -3.38 1.59 6.24
C SER A 139 -3.49 3.00 6.86
N TYR A 140 -4.13 3.94 6.14
CA TYR A 140 -4.44 5.25 6.72
C TYR A 140 -5.74 5.27 7.53
N ASP A 141 -6.66 4.34 7.28
CA ASP A 141 -7.92 4.20 8.02
C ASP A 141 -8.16 2.76 8.45
N ASP A 142 -8.78 2.59 9.61
CA ASP A 142 -9.20 1.29 10.19
C ASP A 142 -10.32 0.60 9.37
N ASN A 143 -10.54 1.03 8.12
CA ASN A 143 -11.50 0.47 7.16
C ASN A 143 -10.91 -0.69 6.33
N GLY A 144 -9.81 -1.29 6.77
CA GLY A 144 -9.24 -2.48 6.14
C GLY A 144 -8.72 -2.20 4.74
N SER A 145 -7.47 -1.77 4.66
CA SER A 145 -6.69 -1.95 3.45
C SER A 145 -5.27 -2.32 3.86
N THR A 146 -4.97 -3.60 3.68
CA THR A 146 -3.72 -4.30 4.02
C THR A 146 -2.90 -4.39 2.73
N LEU A 147 -1.70 -3.78 2.60
CA LEU A 147 -0.74 -3.89 1.46
C LEU A 147 0.59 -4.35 2.05
N PHE A 148 1.05 -5.55 1.68
CA PHE A 148 2.45 -5.99 1.90
C PHE A 148 3.07 -5.66 3.27
N GLY A 149 2.28 -5.76 4.34
CA GLY A 149 2.73 -5.77 5.72
C GLY A 149 2.23 -7.05 6.38
N ILE A 150 3.03 -7.66 7.23
CA ILE A 150 2.51 -8.68 8.16
C ILE A 150 1.55 -7.92 9.09
N GLY A 151 0.26 -7.99 8.79
CA GLY A 151 -0.79 -7.49 9.65
C GLY A 151 -0.88 -8.37 10.89
N TYR A 152 -0.19 -7.98 11.97
CA TYR A 152 -0.37 -8.59 13.27
C TYR A 152 -1.39 -7.78 14.06
N GLU A 153 -2.64 -8.22 14.01
CA GLU A 153 -3.69 -7.62 14.81
C GLU A 153 -3.78 -8.33 16.16
N ASN A 154 -3.13 -7.76 17.18
CA ASN A 154 -3.36 -8.17 18.56
C ASN A 154 -4.57 -7.40 19.11
N ARG A 155 -5.75 -7.98 18.97
CA ARG A 155 -7.03 -7.36 19.36
C ARG A 155 -7.27 -7.26 20.88
N SER A 156 -6.28 -7.67 21.71
CA SER A 156 -6.21 -7.32 23.15
C SER A 156 -5.52 -5.95 23.40
N LYS A 157 -4.93 -5.34 22.36
CA LYS A 157 -4.28 -4.04 22.46
C LYS A 157 -5.34 -2.94 22.45
N LYS A 158 -5.46 -2.19 23.54
CA LYS A 158 -6.32 -1.00 23.64
C LYS A 158 -6.10 -0.08 22.42
N VAL A 159 -7.19 0.28 21.74
CA VAL A 159 -7.17 1.24 20.62
C VAL A 159 -6.54 2.55 21.13
N GLN A 160 -5.44 2.96 20.50
CA GLN A 160 -4.81 4.23 20.84
C GLN A 160 -5.60 5.37 20.20
N PHE A 161 -6.04 6.31 21.04
CA PHE A 161 -6.86 7.46 20.64
C PHE A 161 -6.17 8.34 19.59
N ASP A 162 -4.85 8.57 19.75
CA ASP A 162 -4.00 9.34 18.82
C ASP A 162 -2.78 8.50 18.42
N LYS A 163 -2.77 7.99 17.17
CA LYS A 163 -1.62 7.30 16.58
C LYS A 163 -0.74 8.32 15.89
N ARG A 164 0.46 8.55 16.44
CA ARG A 164 1.41 9.55 15.91
C ARG A 164 2.40 9.00 14.89
N THR A 165 2.65 7.70 14.94
CA THR A 165 3.63 7.04 14.08
C THR A 165 2.93 6.03 13.19
N TYR A 166 3.10 6.20 11.88
CA TYR A 166 2.64 5.29 10.84
C TYR A 166 3.84 4.52 10.27
N THR A 167 3.58 3.33 9.74
CA THR A 167 4.60 2.47 9.13
C THR A 167 4.14 2.15 7.72
N ASP A 168 5.03 2.33 6.76
CA ASP A 168 4.79 2.06 5.36
C ASP A 168 5.88 1.14 4.82
N VAL A 169 5.52 0.28 3.88
CA VAL A 169 6.51 -0.45 3.08
C VAL A 169 6.88 0.41 1.88
N VAL A 170 8.17 0.63 1.70
CA VAL A 170 8.69 1.42 0.59
C VAL A 170 9.13 0.48 -0.51
N VAL A 171 8.55 0.66 -1.69
CA VAL A 171 9.01 0.03 -2.93
C VAL A 171 9.35 1.13 -3.92
N ALA A 172 10.51 1.03 -4.54
CA ALA A 172 10.87 1.96 -5.59
C ALA A 172 11.69 1.34 -6.72
N GLY A 173 11.54 1.92 -7.90
CA GLY A 173 12.27 1.55 -9.09
C GLY A 173 12.59 2.76 -9.96
N GLY A 174 13.77 2.75 -10.56
CA GLY A 174 14.19 3.83 -11.44
C GLY A 174 15.57 3.61 -12.06
N ILE A 175 16.28 4.72 -12.26
CA ILE A 175 17.59 4.74 -12.89
C ILE A 175 18.64 5.26 -11.92
N SER A 176 19.84 4.70 -11.99
CA SER A 176 21.02 5.21 -11.27
C SER A 176 22.16 5.44 -12.25
N ASN A 177 22.89 6.52 -12.10
CA ASN A 177 24.12 6.79 -12.84
C ASN A 177 25.21 7.31 -11.91
N ALA A 178 26.44 7.42 -12.39
CA ALA A 178 27.55 7.98 -11.63
C ALA A 178 28.05 9.25 -12.34
N LEU A 179 28.22 10.31 -11.57
CA LEU A 179 28.65 11.63 -11.99
C LEU A 179 30.11 11.85 -11.62
N SER A 180 30.94 12.20 -12.58
CA SER A 180 32.31 12.70 -12.33
C SER A 180 32.29 14.23 -12.39
N GLY A 181 33.05 14.91 -11.52
CA GLY A 181 33.08 16.39 -11.47
C GLY A 181 33.50 17.06 -12.78
N GLU A 182 34.15 16.31 -13.68
CA GLU A 182 34.69 16.81 -14.95
C GLU A 182 33.85 16.40 -16.18
N ARG A 183 32.85 15.52 -16.04
CA ARG A 183 32.10 14.95 -17.19
C ARG A 183 30.60 15.08 -17.06
N SER A 184 29.96 15.38 -18.20
CA SER A 184 28.51 15.38 -18.29
C SER A 184 27.93 13.95 -18.19
N LEU A 185 26.66 13.81 -17.78
CA LEU A 185 25.96 12.49 -17.73
C LEU A 185 26.02 11.71 -19.06
N LYS A 186 26.14 12.42 -20.19
CA LYS A 186 26.25 11.80 -21.53
C LYS A 186 27.61 11.15 -21.78
N GLU A 187 28.65 11.63 -21.10
CA GLU A 187 30.02 11.14 -21.20
C GLU A 187 30.37 10.13 -20.10
N SER A 188 29.40 9.82 -19.24
CA SER A 188 29.52 8.78 -18.22
C SER A 188 29.88 7.43 -18.85
N PRO A 189 30.81 6.66 -18.24
CA PRO A 189 31.14 5.31 -18.72
C PRO A 189 29.96 4.33 -18.57
N TYR A 190 28.87 4.72 -17.91
CA TYR A 190 27.67 3.90 -17.71
C TYR A 190 26.52 4.27 -18.65
N LYS A 191 25.87 3.24 -19.21
CA LYS A 191 24.66 3.39 -20.01
C LYS A 191 23.49 3.87 -19.14
N ILE A 192 23.02 5.09 -19.36
CA ILE A 192 21.93 5.74 -18.60
C ILE A 192 20.70 4.84 -18.48
N TRP A 193 20.13 4.39 -19.60
CA TRP A 193 18.88 3.60 -19.61
C TRP A 193 19.04 2.12 -19.21
N LYS A 194 20.28 1.62 -19.10
CA LYS A 194 20.53 0.24 -18.65
C LYS A 194 21.03 0.17 -17.21
N SER A 195 21.29 1.33 -16.60
CA SER A 195 21.73 1.43 -15.22
C SER A 195 20.52 1.70 -14.32
N GLY A 196 20.14 0.68 -13.57
CA GLY A 196 18.86 0.64 -12.85
C GLY A 196 19.04 0.80 -11.35
N PHE A 197 17.99 1.29 -10.69
CA PHE A 197 17.89 1.44 -9.26
C PHE A 197 16.63 0.75 -8.75
N ALA A 198 16.75 0.05 -7.63
CA ALA A 198 15.62 -0.51 -6.90
C ALA A 198 15.80 -0.31 -5.40
N GLU A 199 14.72 -0.03 -4.69
CA GLU A 199 14.71 0.10 -3.23
C GLU A 199 13.53 -0.67 -2.64
N LEU A 200 13.79 -1.41 -1.56
CA LEU A 200 12.77 -2.08 -0.75
C LEU A 200 13.08 -1.83 0.71
N GLY A 201 12.11 -1.34 1.48
CA GLY A 201 12.34 -1.01 2.88
C GLY A 201 11.07 -0.74 3.67
N PHE A 202 11.26 -0.25 4.87
CA PHE A 202 10.18 0.20 5.75
C PHE A 202 10.49 1.63 6.19
N THR A 203 9.46 2.48 6.20
CA THR A 203 9.55 3.85 6.71
C THR A 203 8.55 4.04 7.84
N PHE A 204 9.01 4.65 8.92
CA PHE A 204 8.22 5.16 10.02
C PHE A 204 8.01 6.66 9.83
N ARG A 205 6.76 7.10 9.75
CA ARG A 205 6.41 8.52 9.69
C ARG A 205 5.85 8.96 11.02
N THR A 206 6.58 9.81 11.72
CA THR A 206 6.16 10.35 13.02
C THR A 206 5.77 11.81 12.88
N ARG A 207 4.53 12.12 13.25
CA ARG A 207 4.03 13.49 13.33
C ARG A 207 4.77 14.29 14.43
N LEU A 208 5.27 15.48 14.08
CA LEU A 208 6.05 16.32 15.00
C LEU A 208 5.20 17.31 15.81
N LEU A 209 4.10 17.80 15.25
CA LEU A 209 3.21 18.76 15.92
C LEU A 209 2.02 18.06 16.60
N LYS A 210 1.53 18.60 17.71
CA LYS A 210 0.42 18.00 18.48
C LYS A 210 -0.91 18.02 17.72
N ASP A 211 -1.20 19.13 17.04
CA ASP A 211 -2.52 19.39 16.44
C ASP A 211 -2.49 19.43 14.90
N SER A 212 -1.32 19.28 14.30
CA SER A 212 -1.11 19.34 12.84
C SER A 212 -0.23 18.20 12.35
N ASN A 213 -0.58 17.59 11.23
CA ASN A 213 0.25 16.58 10.57
C ASN A 213 1.16 17.15 9.48
N PHE A 214 1.28 18.48 9.42
CA PHE A 214 2.04 19.14 8.36
C PHE A 214 3.52 18.75 8.39
N TRP A 215 4.11 18.67 9.58
CA TRP A 215 5.51 18.28 9.78
C TRP A 215 5.61 16.85 10.27
N ARG A 216 6.35 16.03 9.53
CA ARG A 216 6.57 14.62 9.80
C ARG A 216 8.04 14.29 9.70
N LEU A 217 8.54 13.48 10.63
CA LEU A 217 9.85 12.84 10.51
C LEU A 217 9.66 11.45 9.91
N ALA A 218 10.16 11.25 8.69
CA ALA A 218 10.14 9.98 7.98
C ALA A 218 11.52 9.31 8.10
N TYR A 219 11.62 8.22 8.86
CA TYR A 219 12.88 7.51 9.09
C TYR A 219 12.68 6.00 8.94
N GLY A 220 13.73 5.23 8.63
CA GLY A 220 13.52 3.82 8.38
C GLY A 220 14.77 3.03 8.05
N ALA A 221 14.56 1.89 7.39
CA ALA A 221 15.62 1.04 6.86
C ALA A 221 15.23 0.52 5.47
N SER A 222 16.14 0.63 4.51
CA SER A 222 15.92 0.18 3.14
C SER A 222 17.12 -0.55 2.57
N LEU A 223 16.85 -1.60 1.79
CA LEU A 223 17.80 -2.20 0.88
C LEU A 223 17.74 -1.48 -0.45
N GLN A 224 18.88 -0.92 -0.86
CA GLN A 224 19.06 -0.28 -2.15
C GLN A 224 19.91 -1.17 -3.05
N VAL A 225 19.48 -1.34 -4.29
CA VAL A 225 20.22 -2.07 -5.32
C VAL A 225 20.48 -1.14 -6.47
N HIS A 226 21.75 -0.80 -6.68
CA HIS A 226 22.23 -0.09 -7.86
C HIS A 226 22.78 -1.11 -8.84
N ALA A 227 22.42 -0.98 -10.11
CA ALA A 227 22.79 -1.94 -11.13
C ALA A 227 23.35 -1.20 -12.34
N PHE A 228 24.67 -1.02 -12.39
CA PHE A 228 25.39 -0.26 -13.40
C PHE A 228 25.75 -1.11 -14.61
N THR A 229 25.60 -0.56 -15.82
CA THR A 229 26.01 -1.19 -17.08
C THR A 229 27.05 -0.32 -17.76
N LEU A 230 28.26 -0.81 -17.99
CA LEU A 230 29.31 -0.10 -18.70
C LEU A 230 29.01 0.02 -20.21
N SER A 231 29.48 1.11 -20.79
CA SER A 231 29.47 1.41 -22.23
C SER A 231 30.63 0.71 -22.93
N GLY A 232 30.40 0.20 -24.14
CA GLY A 232 31.38 -0.57 -24.90
C GLY A 232 31.54 -2.01 -24.41
N ASN A 233 32.60 -2.68 -24.89
CA ASN A 233 32.95 -4.05 -24.52
C ASN A 233 33.85 -4.08 -23.27
N ARG A 234 33.39 -3.46 -22.18
CA ARG A 234 34.19 -3.25 -20.96
C ARG A 234 33.59 -3.93 -19.74
N TYR A 235 34.45 -4.28 -18.79
CA TYR A 235 34.10 -4.88 -17.51
C TYR A 235 34.94 -4.27 -16.38
N VAL A 236 34.50 -4.47 -15.14
CA VAL A 236 35.18 -3.95 -13.95
C VAL A 236 36.24 -4.95 -13.48
N THR A 237 37.48 -4.50 -13.40
CA THR A 237 38.64 -5.24 -12.88
C THR A 237 39.12 -4.63 -11.57
N VAL A 238 39.88 -5.43 -10.83
CA VAL A 238 40.41 -5.06 -9.51
C VAL A 238 41.87 -5.46 -9.46
N ASP A 239 42.74 -4.46 -9.32
CA ASP A 239 44.19 -4.61 -9.20
C ASP A 239 44.60 -4.16 -7.79
N GLY A 240 44.58 -5.10 -6.85
CA GLY A 240 44.74 -4.79 -5.42
C GLY A 240 43.64 -3.85 -4.93
N ASP A 241 44.04 -2.64 -4.52
CA ASP A 241 43.12 -1.62 -4.02
C ASP A 241 42.52 -0.72 -5.11
N GLN A 242 42.96 -0.85 -6.37
CA GLN A 242 42.46 -0.04 -7.49
C GLN A 242 41.37 -0.78 -8.28
N THR A 243 40.34 -0.05 -8.69
CA THR A 243 39.29 -0.52 -9.59
C THR A 243 39.47 0.12 -10.96
N ASN A 244 39.53 -0.70 -12.01
CA ASN A 244 39.74 -0.27 -13.38
C ASN A 244 38.58 -0.72 -14.31
N PHE A 245 38.45 -0.06 -15.46
CA PHE A 245 37.53 -0.47 -16.51
C PHE A 245 38.31 -0.95 -17.73
N GLU A 246 38.38 -2.25 -17.91
CA GLU A 246 39.15 -2.88 -18.97
C GLU A 246 38.26 -3.40 -20.09
N THR A 247 38.85 -3.57 -21.28
CA THR A 247 38.19 -4.22 -22.41
C THR A 247 38.15 -5.73 -22.17
N PHE A 248 36.97 -6.33 -22.30
CA PHE A 248 36.84 -7.78 -22.20
C PHE A 248 37.38 -8.43 -23.49
N PRO A 249 38.14 -9.54 -23.41
CA PRO A 249 38.74 -10.17 -24.60
C PRO A 249 37.71 -10.59 -25.65
N GLU A 250 36.58 -11.12 -25.19
CA GLU A 250 35.47 -11.57 -26.03
C GLU A 250 34.38 -10.50 -26.18
N HIS A 251 33.47 -10.68 -27.14
CA HIS A 251 32.33 -9.77 -27.29
C HIS A 251 31.28 -9.99 -26.18
N LEU A 252 31.23 -9.09 -25.20
CA LEU A 252 30.20 -9.08 -24.15
C LEU A 252 28.82 -8.76 -24.73
N LYS A 253 27.86 -9.65 -24.46
CA LYS A 253 26.44 -9.42 -24.72
C LYS A 253 25.75 -8.71 -23.57
N TYR A 254 26.24 -8.94 -22.36
CA TYR A 254 25.69 -8.41 -21.13
C TYR A 254 26.80 -8.18 -20.14
N GLN A 255 26.82 -6.99 -19.54
CA GLN A 255 27.64 -6.66 -18.39
C GLN A 255 26.74 -5.93 -17.39
N LYS A 256 26.79 -6.32 -16.12
CA LYS A 256 26.13 -5.57 -15.06
C LYS A 256 26.89 -5.70 -13.75
N LEU A 257 27.28 -4.56 -13.19
CA LEU A 257 27.77 -4.46 -11.82
C LEU A 257 26.58 -4.13 -10.92
N ARG A 258 26.28 -5.00 -9.95
CA ARG A 258 25.25 -4.78 -8.94
C ARG A 258 25.89 -4.50 -7.60
N ILE A 259 25.43 -3.46 -6.95
CA ILE A 259 25.88 -3.01 -5.64
C ILE A 259 24.65 -2.94 -4.75
N THR A 260 24.66 -3.70 -3.66
CA THR A 260 23.56 -3.72 -2.69
C THR A 260 23.98 -3.05 -1.40
N ASN A 261 23.20 -2.06 -0.98
CA ASN A 261 23.43 -1.25 0.22
C ASN A 261 22.27 -1.42 1.20
N LEU A 262 22.57 -1.46 2.49
CA LEU A 262 21.59 -1.25 3.56
C LEU A 262 21.72 0.18 4.05
N VAL A 263 20.63 0.94 3.96
CA VAL A 263 20.60 2.34 4.35
C VAL A 263 19.54 2.63 5.40
N PHE A 264 19.77 3.70 6.15
CA PHE A 264 18.86 4.26 7.14
C PHE A 264 18.52 5.70 6.73
N PRO A 265 17.42 5.90 5.99
CA PRO A 265 16.97 7.23 5.61
C PRO A 265 16.39 8.00 6.80
N ALA A 266 16.57 9.32 6.79
CA ALA A 266 15.89 10.28 7.64
C ALA A 266 15.53 11.53 6.83
N TYR A 267 14.23 11.76 6.64
CA TYR A 267 13.66 12.85 5.87
C TYR A 267 12.71 13.67 6.73
N LEU A 268 12.79 14.99 6.58
CA LEU A 268 11.75 15.89 7.06
C LEU A 268 10.70 15.99 5.95
N GLU A 269 9.51 15.51 6.23
CA GLU A 269 8.37 15.47 5.32
C GLU A 269 7.35 16.55 5.69
N PHE A 270 6.85 17.19 4.63
CA PHE A 270 5.92 18.30 4.62
C PHE A 270 4.72 17.92 3.79
N GLY A 271 3.52 18.20 4.27
CA GLY A 271 2.33 18.04 3.44
C GLY A 271 1.05 18.09 4.24
N ASN A 272 -0.04 18.44 3.56
CA ASN A 272 -1.35 18.44 4.18
C ASN A 272 -1.82 17.02 4.52
N SER A 273 -2.84 16.98 5.36
CA SER A 273 -3.55 15.75 5.71
C SER A 273 -4.99 16.07 6.03
N LYS A 274 -5.90 15.16 5.70
CA LYS A 274 -7.28 15.20 6.16
C LYS A 274 -7.39 14.62 7.57
N LYS A 275 -7.87 15.41 8.54
CA LYS A 275 -8.25 14.91 9.88
C LYS A 275 -9.54 14.10 9.76
N LEU A 276 -9.54 12.90 10.30
CA LEU A 276 -10.67 11.98 10.34
C LEU A 276 -11.01 11.73 11.80
N GLU A 277 -12.21 12.15 12.20
CA GLU A 277 -12.71 12.01 13.56
C GLU A 277 -13.78 10.92 13.60
N TYR A 278 -13.58 9.93 14.45
CA TYR A 278 -14.52 8.86 14.75
C TYR A 278 -14.96 8.97 16.21
N TYR A 279 -16.02 8.24 16.59
CA TYR A 279 -16.55 8.25 17.96
C TYR A 279 -15.49 7.91 19.04
N ASP A 280 -14.50 7.09 18.71
CA ASP A 280 -13.52 6.54 19.64
C ASP A 280 -12.06 6.92 19.34
N ARG A 281 -11.79 7.60 18.22
CA ARG A 281 -10.41 7.86 17.77
C ARG A 281 -10.31 9.03 16.78
N VAL A 282 -9.11 9.60 16.69
CA VAL A 282 -8.74 10.57 15.65
C VAL A 282 -7.63 9.98 14.78
N ARG A 283 -7.72 10.19 13.47
CA ARG A 283 -6.72 9.79 12.47
C ARG A 283 -6.40 10.96 11.54
N TYR A 284 -5.23 10.93 10.91
CA TYR A 284 -4.86 11.86 9.85
C TYR A 284 -4.52 11.07 8.60
N SER A 285 -5.27 11.29 7.51
CA SER A 285 -5.08 10.63 6.22
C SER A 285 -4.31 11.54 5.26
N THR A 286 -3.33 10.98 4.56
CA THR A 286 -2.53 11.70 3.54
C THR A 286 -2.75 11.12 2.14
N VAL A 287 -3.80 10.30 1.96
CA VAL A 287 -4.02 9.49 0.74
C VAL A 287 -4.24 10.35 -0.52
N ASN A 288 -4.82 11.55 -0.38
CA ASN A 288 -5.14 12.44 -1.50
C ASN A 288 -4.43 13.81 -1.38
N ASP A 289 -3.31 13.85 -0.66
CA ASP A 289 -2.58 15.08 -0.39
C ASP A 289 -1.16 15.03 -0.98
N TRP A 290 -0.64 16.22 -1.30
CA TRP A 290 0.75 16.38 -1.70
C TRP A 290 1.67 16.22 -0.49
N LYS A 291 2.81 15.57 -0.73
CA LYS A 291 3.91 15.46 0.23
C LYS A 291 5.23 15.80 -0.43
N PHE A 292 6.08 16.51 0.31
CA PHE A 292 7.44 16.82 -0.06
C PHE A 292 8.35 16.39 1.09
N GLY A 293 9.46 15.72 0.78
CA GLY A 293 10.44 15.32 1.79
C GLY A 293 11.84 15.72 1.38
N ILE A 294 12.64 16.19 2.33
CA ILE A 294 14.07 16.47 2.13
C ILE A 294 14.86 15.99 3.33
N GLY A 295 16.05 15.45 3.09
CA GLY A 295 16.87 14.90 4.15
C GLY A 295 18.04 14.10 3.61
N GLY A 296 18.48 13.13 4.40
CA GLY A 296 19.65 12.33 4.11
C GLY A 296 19.49 10.88 4.47
N TYR A 297 20.52 10.12 4.17
CA TYR A 297 20.62 8.71 4.54
C TYR A 297 22.08 8.36 4.77
N ALA A 298 22.30 7.37 5.62
CA ALA A 298 23.60 6.75 5.84
C ALA A 298 23.42 5.24 5.91
N GLY A 299 24.47 4.50 5.58
CA GLY A 299 24.37 3.06 5.45
C GLY A 299 25.70 2.39 5.14
N MET A 300 25.60 1.11 4.86
CA MET A 300 26.72 0.25 4.55
C MET A 300 26.47 -0.54 3.29
N ASN A 301 27.55 -0.80 2.56
CA ASN A 301 27.53 -1.74 1.46
C ASN A 301 27.51 -3.17 2.00
N LEU A 302 26.62 -4.01 1.46
CA LEU A 302 26.49 -5.41 1.89
C LEU A 302 27.25 -6.36 0.97
N TRP A 303 27.04 -6.25 -0.35
CA TRP A 303 27.71 -7.08 -1.33
C TRP A 303 27.71 -6.43 -2.71
N GLN A 304 28.66 -6.84 -3.55
CA GLN A 304 28.72 -6.48 -4.96
C GLN A 304 28.94 -7.71 -5.84
N ASN A 305 28.25 -7.73 -6.98
CA ASN A 305 28.29 -8.82 -7.93
C ASN A 305 28.42 -8.26 -9.35
N GLN A 306 29.35 -8.79 -10.14
CA GLN A 306 29.43 -8.51 -11.57
C GLN A 306 28.95 -9.73 -12.36
N THR A 307 27.97 -9.52 -13.24
CA THR A 307 27.50 -10.54 -14.17
C THR A 307 27.97 -10.21 -15.58
N LEU A 308 28.68 -11.14 -16.21
CA LEU A 308 29.16 -11.08 -17.58
C LEU A 308 28.49 -12.20 -18.39
N ARG A 309 27.96 -11.89 -19.57
CA ARG A 309 27.50 -12.92 -20.53
C ARG A 309 28.16 -12.71 -21.88
N TYR A 310 28.84 -13.73 -22.37
CA TYR A 310 29.55 -13.74 -23.64
C TYR A 310 29.38 -15.09 -24.33
N ARG A 311 29.99 -15.23 -25.51
CA ARG A 311 30.11 -16.50 -26.22
C ARG A 311 31.58 -16.84 -26.39
N GLU A 312 31.90 -18.11 -26.19
CA GLU A 312 33.22 -18.69 -26.42
C GLU A 312 32.97 -20.02 -27.13
N ASP A 313 33.63 -20.25 -28.27
CA ASP A 313 33.44 -21.43 -29.13
C ASP A 313 31.98 -21.77 -29.44
N GLY A 314 31.16 -20.74 -29.67
CA GLY A 314 29.72 -20.87 -29.96
C GLY A 314 28.84 -21.19 -28.75
N ARG A 315 29.41 -21.50 -27.57
CA ARG A 315 28.67 -21.74 -26.32
C ARG A 315 28.39 -20.43 -25.60
N LYS A 316 27.24 -20.35 -24.94
CA LYS A 316 26.87 -19.17 -24.12
C LYS A 316 27.39 -19.38 -22.70
N ILE A 317 28.23 -18.45 -22.23
CA ILE A 317 28.78 -18.47 -20.88
C ILE A 317 28.17 -17.33 -20.08
N GLU A 318 27.81 -17.62 -18.83
CA GLU A 318 27.40 -16.63 -17.83
C GLU A 318 28.36 -16.73 -16.65
N ASP A 319 29.19 -15.71 -16.47
CA ASP A 319 30.13 -15.59 -15.36
C ASP A 319 29.57 -14.60 -14.33
N VAL A 320 29.50 -15.04 -13.08
CA VAL A 320 28.99 -14.24 -11.96
C VAL A 320 30.07 -14.15 -10.89
N GLN A 321 30.74 -13.01 -10.85
CA GLN A 321 31.82 -12.73 -9.91
C GLN A 321 31.26 -12.01 -8.69
N ARG A 322 31.35 -12.62 -7.50
CA ARG A 322 30.96 -12.02 -6.21
C ARG A 322 32.21 -11.63 -5.43
N ARG A 323 32.55 -10.34 -5.40
CA ARG A 323 33.74 -9.80 -4.73
C ARG A 323 33.58 -8.31 -4.48
N SER A 324 34.51 -7.70 -3.73
CA SER A 324 34.38 -6.31 -3.28
C SER A 324 34.29 -5.25 -4.39
N PHE A 325 34.93 -5.48 -5.55
CA PHE A 325 35.13 -4.47 -6.61
C PHE A 325 35.62 -3.09 -6.11
N ASN A 326 36.26 -3.05 -4.94
CA ASN A 326 36.61 -1.85 -4.16
C ASN A 326 35.51 -0.79 -4.08
N ALA A 327 34.23 -1.20 -4.04
CA ALA A 327 33.14 -0.27 -3.77
C ALA A 327 33.26 0.29 -2.34
N SER A 328 32.75 1.50 -2.14
CA SER A 328 32.77 2.15 -0.82
C SER A 328 32.04 1.32 0.23
N ASN A 329 32.68 1.08 1.39
CA ASN A 329 32.10 0.29 2.47
C ASN A 329 30.90 0.99 3.13
N PHE A 330 30.97 2.32 3.20
CA PHE A 330 29.93 3.19 3.76
C PHE A 330 29.32 4.02 2.65
N VAL A 331 28.00 4.18 2.71
CA VAL A 331 27.24 5.03 1.80
C VAL A 331 26.52 6.09 2.61
N TYR A 332 26.62 7.35 2.20
CA TYR A 332 25.87 8.44 2.80
C TYR A 332 25.53 9.47 1.72
N GLY A 333 24.37 10.08 1.86
CA GLY A 333 23.87 10.95 0.82
C GLY A 333 22.71 11.83 1.26
N VAL A 334 22.31 12.69 0.34
CA VAL A 334 21.13 13.54 0.46
C VAL A 334 20.08 13.10 -0.53
N GLY A 335 18.83 13.38 -0.22
CA GLY A 335 17.74 13.14 -1.14
C GLY A 335 16.57 14.06 -0.91
N ALA A 336 15.72 14.14 -1.92
CA ALA A 336 14.45 14.82 -1.85
C ALA A 336 13.40 14.02 -2.62
N TYR A 337 12.14 14.17 -2.22
CA TYR A 337 11.02 13.58 -2.92
C TYR A 337 9.82 14.49 -2.94
N VAL A 338 9.02 14.37 -4.01
CA VAL A 338 7.71 15.00 -4.13
C VAL A 338 6.72 13.94 -4.58
N GLY A 339 5.57 13.88 -3.92
CA GLY A 339 4.58 12.86 -4.19
C GLY A 339 3.15 13.31 -3.93
N PHE A 340 2.23 12.50 -4.40
CA PHE A 340 0.80 12.66 -4.22
C PHE A 340 0.23 11.32 -3.73
N GLY A 341 -0.31 11.31 -2.51
CA GLY A 341 -0.81 10.08 -1.90
C GLY A 341 0.29 9.01 -1.72
N PRO A 342 0.08 7.77 -2.20
CA PRO A 342 1.07 6.69 -2.05
C PRO A 342 2.24 6.80 -3.02
N THR A 343 2.16 7.60 -4.09
CA THR A 343 3.22 7.67 -5.11
C THR A 343 4.07 8.92 -4.95
N ALA A 344 5.37 8.79 -5.21
CA ALA A 344 6.33 9.89 -5.17
C ALA A 344 7.43 9.72 -6.21
N ILE A 345 7.94 10.82 -6.74
CA ILE A 345 9.22 10.85 -7.45
C ILE A 345 10.27 11.28 -6.44
N TYR A 346 11.37 10.53 -6.35
CA TYR A 346 12.47 10.88 -5.46
C TYR A 346 13.81 10.82 -6.16
N VAL A 347 14.69 11.70 -5.70
CA VAL A 347 16.06 11.87 -6.18
C VAL A 347 16.99 11.67 -5.01
N LYS A 348 18.06 10.89 -5.22
CA LYS A 348 19.13 10.65 -4.27
C LYS A 348 20.47 10.97 -4.90
N TYR A 349 21.35 11.54 -4.08
CA TYR A 349 22.73 11.82 -4.44
C TYR A 349 23.65 11.30 -3.34
N ASP A 350 24.52 10.37 -3.71
CA ASP A 350 25.54 9.82 -2.82
C ASP A 350 26.68 10.84 -2.71
N LEU A 351 27.04 11.21 -1.49
CA LEU A 351 28.13 12.15 -1.21
C LEU A 351 29.49 11.45 -1.22
N ASN A 352 29.53 10.15 -0.91
CA ASN A 352 30.70 9.31 -1.09
C ASN A 352 30.86 8.88 -2.55
N PRO A 353 32.11 8.60 -3.00
CA PRO A 353 32.33 8.01 -4.31
C PRO A 353 31.83 6.56 -4.37
N LEU A 354 31.52 6.09 -5.58
CA LEU A 354 31.09 4.73 -5.88
C LEU A 354 32.17 3.69 -5.50
N PHE A 355 33.41 3.95 -5.89
CA PHE A 355 34.59 3.15 -5.58
C PHE A 355 35.56 3.92 -4.69
N LYS A 356 36.27 3.21 -3.80
CA LYS A 356 37.30 3.81 -2.93
C LYS A 356 38.44 4.41 -3.76
N HIS A 357 38.94 3.62 -4.72
CA HIS A 357 39.99 4.01 -5.66
C HIS A 357 39.56 3.59 -7.08
N GLY A 358 38.60 4.30 -7.64
CA GLY A 358 38.18 4.11 -9.03
C GLY A 358 39.04 4.91 -10.02
N PRO A 359 38.81 4.74 -11.33
CA PRO A 359 39.54 5.47 -12.38
C PRO A 359 39.30 6.99 -12.28
N GLN A 360 38.14 7.37 -11.76
CA GLN A 360 37.74 8.73 -11.43
C GLN A 360 36.90 8.73 -10.16
N LYS A 361 36.82 9.89 -9.50
CA LYS A 361 35.92 10.09 -8.37
C LYS A 361 34.51 10.34 -8.89
N GLU A 362 33.70 9.28 -8.88
CA GLU A 362 32.32 9.31 -9.37
C GLU A 362 31.33 9.14 -8.21
N ASN A 363 30.35 10.03 -8.13
CA ASN A 363 29.29 10.01 -7.13
C ASN A 363 27.97 9.52 -7.75
N VAL A 364 27.22 8.68 -7.05
CA VAL A 364 25.99 8.10 -7.60
C VAL A 364 24.83 9.09 -7.50
N ILE A 365 24.08 9.22 -8.59
CA ILE A 365 22.78 9.89 -8.62
C ILE A 365 21.71 8.89 -9.02
N SER A 366 20.60 8.88 -8.29
CA SER A 366 19.46 7.99 -8.54
C SER A 366 18.17 8.79 -8.64
N VAL A 367 17.36 8.49 -9.65
CA VAL A 367 16.01 9.04 -9.83
C VAL A 367 15.05 7.87 -9.94
N ALA A 368 14.02 7.84 -9.09
CA ALA A 368 13.09 6.73 -9.06
C ALA A 368 11.67 7.15 -8.72
N LEU A 369 10.74 6.29 -9.16
CA LEU A 369 9.37 6.28 -8.69
C LEU A 369 9.33 5.45 -7.41
N ARG A 370 8.80 6.05 -6.35
CA ARG A 370 8.58 5.48 -5.03
C ARG A 370 7.09 5.28 -4.81
N ILE A 371 6.75 4.14 -4.23
CA ILE A 371 5.42 3.81 -3.77
C ILE A 371 5.53 3.46 -2.29
N ASP A 372 4.78 4.19 -1.48
CA ASP A 372 4.59 3.92 -0.06
C ASP A 372 3.29 3.14 0.11
N LEU A 373 3.46 1.90 0.52
CA LEU A 373 2.41 0.90 0.65
C LEU A 373 1.91 0.79 2.08
#